data_AF-A0A5B7JIH8-F1
#
_entry.id   AF-A0A5B7JIH8-F1
#
_cell.length_a   1.000
_cell.length_b   1.000
_cell.length_c   1.000
_cell.angle_alpha   90.00
_cell.angle_beta   90.00
_cell.angle_gamma   90.00
#
_symmetry.space_group_name_H-M   'P 1'
#
loop_
_entity.id
_entity.type
_entity.pdbx_description
1 polymer ?
#
loop_
_entity_poly.entity_id
_entity_poly.type
_entity_poly.pdbx_seq_one_letter_code
_entity_poly.pdbx_strand_id
1 'polypeptide(L)' 'MEKTGFLSTGDEAARGNWGLLDQRLALLWIRSHARAFGASHTKVLLLGNSAGAASVILHLVSPLSNGEWQC' A
#
# COMPACT_ATOMS: atom_id res chain seq x y z
N MET A 1 -13.01 16.72 11.10
CA MET A 1 -11.81 16.86 10.25
C MET A 1 -10.90 15.69 10.58
N GLU A 2 -11.05 14.57 9.87
CA GLU A 2 -10.42 13.29 10.19
C GLU A 2 -9.04 13.19 9.50
N LYS A 3 -7.98 13.59 10.20
CA LYS A 3 -6.59 13.42 9.74
C LYS A 3 -6.00 12.05 10.18
N THR A 4 -6.80 10.99 10.23
CA THR A 4 -6.38 9.72 10.87
C THR A 4 -5.37 8.93 10.04
N GLY A 5 -5.44 8.98 8.71
CA GLY A 5 -4.57 8.18 7.83
C GLY A 5 -3.08 8.49 7.91
N PHE A 6 -2.69 9.70 8.33
CA PHE A 6 -1.28 10.13 8.34
C PHE A 6 -0.88 10.86 9.62
N LEU A 7 -1.74 10.87 10.66
CA LEU A 7 -1.37 11.46 11.94
C LEU A 7 -0.16 10.72 12.53
N SER A 8 0.89 11.48 12.84
CA SER A 8 2.05 10.98 13.55
C SER A 8 2.45 11.94 14.67
N THR A 9 2.80 11.38 15.82
CA THR A 9 3.43 12.10 16.94
C THR A 9 4.96 11.98 16.90
N GLY A 10 5.51 11.20 15.97
CA GLY A 10 6.95 10.92 15.89
C GLY A 10 7.45 9.88 16.90
N ASP A 11 6.54 9.27 17.67
CA ASP A 11 6.81 8.23 18.66
C ASP A 11 5.80 7.07 18.55
N GLU A 12 5.78 6.18 19.54
CA GLU A 12 4.90 5.01 19.54
C GLU A 12 3.42 5.33 19.76
N ALA A 13 3.08 6.51 20.31
CA ALA A 13 1.70 6.88 20.58
C ALA A 13 0.88 7.04 19.28
N ALA A 14 1.51 7.56 18.22
CA ALA A 14 0.99 7.56 16.86
C ALA A 14 2.14 7.48 15.85
N ARG A 15 2.45 6.26 15.38
CA ARG A 15 3.56 6.02 14.45
C ARG A 15 3.32 6.60 13.05
N GLY A 16 2.07 6.84 12.67
CA GLY A 16 1.68 7.38 11.36
C GLY A 16 1.70 6.37 10.22
N ASN A 17 1.58 6.88 8.99
CA ASN A 17 1.53 6.10 7.75
C ASN A 17 0.39 5.07 7.65
N TRP A 18 -0.65 5.20 8.46
CA TRP A 18 -1.80 4.29 8.47
C TRP A 18 -2.43 4.12 7.08
N GLY A 19 -2.58 5.20 6.30
CA GLY A 19 -3.09 5.14 4.93
C GLY A 19 -2.20 4.35 3.97
N LEU A 20 -0.88 4.32 4.16
CA LEU A 20 0.03 3.48 3.38
C LEU A 20 -0.03 2.02 3.84
N LEU A 21 -0.21 1.79 5.13
CA LEU A 21 -0.42 0.44 5.68
C LEU A 21 -1.74 -0.17 5.20
N ASP A 22 -2.79 0.64 5.05
CA ASP A 22 -4.07 0.22 4.46
C ASP A 22 -3.89 -0.18 2.99
N GLN A 23 -3.19 0.64 2.20
CA GLN A 23 -2.87 0.31 0.81
C GLN A 23 -2.04 -0.98 0.71
N ARG A 24 -1.06 -1.17 1.59
CA ARG A 24 -0.27 -2.41 1.68
C ARG A 24 -1.16 -3.61 2.00
N LEU A 25 -2.07 -3.48 2.97
CA LEU A 25 -3.01 -4.54 3.33
C LEU A 25 -3.87 -4.93 2.13
N ALA A 26 -4.30 -3.96 1.32
CA ALA A 26 -5.02 -4.22 0.08
C ALA A 26 -4.16 -4.98 -0.95
N LEU A 27 -2.88 -4.63 -1.12
CA LEU A 27 -1.96 -5.38 -2.00
C LEU A 27 -1.79 -6.84 -1.55
N LEU A 28 -1.62 -7.07 -0.25
CA LEU A 28 -1.57 -8.42 0.32
C LEU A 28 -2.86 -9.19 0.08
N TRP A 29 -4.00 -8.52 0.24
CA TRP A 29 -5.30 -9.12 -0.05
C TRP A 29 -5.40 -9.53 -1.52
N ILE A 30 -4.99 -8.68 -2.46
CA ILE A 30 -4.97 -9.00 -3.90
C ILE A 30 -4.10 -10.22 -4.15
N ARG A 31 -2.89 -10.28 -3.57
CA ARG A 31 -2.00 -11.44 -3.75
C ARG A 31 -2.57 -12.76 -3.22
N SER A 32 -3.33 -12.71 -2.13
CA SER A 32 -3.97 -13.89 -1.56
C SER A 32 -5.21 -14.33 -2.34
N HIS A 33 -5.96 -13.39 -2.94
CA HIS A 33 -7.31 -13.68 -3.44
C HIS A 33 -7.50 -13.54 -4.95
N ALA A 34 -6.60 -12.89 -5.69
CA ALA A 34 -6.77 -12.63 -7.13
C ALA A 34 -7.04 -13.89 -7.96
N ARG A 35 -6.48 -15.05 -7.56
CA ARG A 35 -6.72 -16.34 -8.24
C ARG A 35 -8.20 -16.75 -8.22
N ALA A 36 -8.94 -16.42 -7.16
CA ALA A 36 -10.38 -16.72 -7.06
C ALA A 36 -11.21 -15.95 -8.10
N PHE A 37 -10.67 -14.85 -8.63
CA PHE A 37 -11.28 -14.02 -9.66
C PHE A 37 -10.69 -14.30 -11.07
N GLY A 38 -9.88 -15.35 -11.24
CA GLY A 38 -9.23 -15.67 -12.51
C GLY A 38 -8.05 -14.75 -12.87
N ALA A 39 -7.63 -13.87 -11.96
CA ALA A 39 -6.51 -12.96 -12.18
C ALA A 39 -5.17 -13.55 -11.70
N SER A 40 -4.07 -13.06 -12.26
CA SER A 40 -2.72 -13.45 -11.81
C SER A 40 -2.35 -12.71 -10.53
N HIS A 41 -2.16 -13.46 -9.45
CA HIS A 41 -1.73 -12.91 -8.17
C HIS A 41 -0.25 -12.48 -8.10
N THR A 42 0.52 -12.74 -9.15
CA THR A 42 1.93 -12.33 -9.26
C THR A 42 2.07 -11.12 -10.17
N LYS A 43 1.14 -10.88 -11.10
CA LYS A 43 1.20 -9.78 -12.07
C LYS A 43 0.27 -8.64 -11.67
N VAL A 44 0.61 -7.95 -10.59
CA VAL A 44 -0.15 -6.79 -10.09
C VAL A 44 0.58 -5.51 -10.50
N LEU A 45 -0.09 -4.64 -11.28
CA LEU A 45 0.42 -3.32 -11.65
C LEU A 45 -0.19 -2.27 -10.73
N LEU A 46 0.65 -1.45 -10.08
CA LEU A 46 0.20 -0.37 -9.21
C LEU A 46 0.31 0.98 -9.95
N LEU A 47 -0.80 1.69 -10.09
CA LEU A 47 -0.87 3.00 -10.74
C LEU A 47 -1.53 4.02 -9.81
N GLY A 48 -1.14 5.29 -9.93
CA GLY A 48 -1.70 6.37 -9.14
C GLY A 48 -1.51 7.74 -9.77
N ASN A 49 -2.31 8.72 -9.32
CA ASN A 49 -2.23 10.13 -9.71
C ASN A 49 -2.13 11.00 -8.45
N SER A 50 -1.42 12.13 -8.52
CA SER A 50 -1.24 13.07 -7.39
C SER A 50 -0.69 12.35 -6.14
N ALA A 51 -1.36 12.45 -4.99
CA ALA A 51 -1.00 11.72 -3.77
C ALA A 51 -0.95 10.19 -3.96
N GLY A 52 -1.74 9.65 -4.90
CA GLY A 52 -1.68 8.25 -5.30
C GLY A 52 -0.38 7.90 -6.01
N ALA A 53 0.13 8.77 -6.89
CA ALA A 53 1.43 8.56 -7.55
C ALA A 53 2.58 8.60 -6.53
N ALA A 54 2.51 9.53 -5.56
CA ALA A 54 3.44 9.55 -4.44
C ALA A 54 3.37 8.25 -3.62
N SER A 55 2.17 7.71 -3.39
CA SER A 55 1.99 6.44 -2.70
C SER A 55 2.60 5.25 -3.46
N VAL A 56 2.47 5.21 -4.81
CA VAL A 56 3.15 4.21 -5.65
C VAL A 56 4.66 4.26 -5.44
N ILE A 57 5.25 5.45 -5.47
CA ILE A 57 6.70 5.63 -5.24
C ILE A 57 7.08 5.17 -3.82
N LEU A 58 6.26 5.48 -2.81
CA LEU A 58 6.50 5.03 -1.44
C LEU A 58 6.43 3.51 -1.28
N HIS A 59 5.51 2.85 -1.99
CA HIS A 59 5.47 1.38 -2.05
C HIS A 59 6.65 0.78 -2.82
N LEU A 60 7.22 1.51 -3.79
CA LEU A 60 8.37 1.06 -4.59
C LEU A 60 9.64 1.01 -3.74
N VAL A 61 9.84 2.01 -2.87
CA VAL A 61 11.04 2.11 -2.03
C VAL A 61 10.89 1.42 -0.67
N SER A 62 9.66 1.08 -0.25
CA SER A 62 9.41 0.46 1.05
C SER A 62 9.76 -1.04 1.03
N PRO A 63 10.65 -1.52 1.92
CA PRO A 63 10.92 -2.94 2.07
C PRO A 63 9.68 -3.77 2.42
N LEU A 64 8.68 -3.15 3.06
CA LEU A 64 7.45 -3.82 3.46
C LEU A 64 6.58 -4.19 2.24
N SER A 65 6.70 -3.48 1.13
CA SER A 65 5.91 -3.74 -0.08
C SER A 65 6.67 -4.49 -1.17
N ASN A 66 7.89 -4.95 -0.86
CA ASN A 66 8.72 -5.64 -1.83
C ASN A 66 8.08 -6.97 -2.26
N GLY A 67 7.99 -7.17 -3.58
CA GLY A 67 7.40 -8.34 -4.20
C GLY A 67 5.88 -8.41 -4.11
N GLU A 68 5.19 -7.40 -3.54
CA GLU A 68 3.72 -7.38 -3.46
C GLU A 68 3.05 -6.99 -4.80
N TRP A 69 3.81 -6.38 -5.70
CA TRP A 69 3.38 -5.93 -7.02
C TRP A 69 4.59 -5.86 -7.97
N GLN A 70 4.34 -5.60 -9.26
CA GLN A 70 5.32 -5.53 -10.33
C GLN A 70 5.26 -4.16 -11.02
N CYS A 71 6.43 -3.62 -11.34
CA CYS A 71 6.56 -2.38 -12.11
C CYS A 71 6.37 -2.62 -13.60
#